data_AF-A0A8H7K9S3-F1
#
_entry.id   AF-A0A8H7K9S3-F1
#
_cell.length_a   1.000
_cell.length_b   1.000
_cell.length_c   1.000
_cell.angle_alpha   90.00
_cell.angle_beta   90.00
_cell.angle_gamma   90.00
#
_symmetry.space_group_name_H-M   'P 1'
#
loop_
_entity.id
_entity.type
_entity.pdbx_description
1 polymer ?
#
loop_
_entity_poly.entity_id
_entity_poly.type
_entity_poly.pdbx_seq_one_letter_code
_entity_poly.pdbx_strand_id
1 'polypeptide(L)'
;MRANSVIPGYCQNLSIYSGYPSDDSSEALAYFANNLVPLLTEVDTLDFNGPLSAILGDPSWLVLQQAAQHMPKLAHLELTGHINDLEIFPLVNQVEFRALQTLRLSGASGEHGTLQRPETKKATFDQLSLVNLRVKAHQLEILINWPSMLTTFVFDEFKRSQSHSGQLALPEILQMLRKHKETLKIIKICSMGARVPIEDSLDTSDFTALEELTVSRAFRRCRPGIPRD
;
A
#
# COMPACT_ATOMS: atom_id res chain seq x y z
N MET A 1 20.45 34.22 12.44
CA MET A 1 20.54 33.09 13.40
C MET A 1 20.42 31.80 12.62
N ARG A 2 21.46 30.96 12.61
CA ARG A 2 21.42 29.63 11.97
C ARG A 2 20.73 28.69 12.97
N ALA A 3 19.53 28.23 12.64
CA ALA A 3 18.94 27.12 13.37
C ALA A 3 19.82 25.89 13.11
N ASN A 4 20.42 25.35 14.16
CA ASN A 4 21.12 24.07 14.12
C ASN A 4 20.10 22.96 13.81
N SER A 5 19.80 22.72 12.53
CA SER A 5 18.98 21.61 12.09
C SER A 5 19.82 20.33 12.12
N VAL A 6 20.06 19.80 13.32
CA VAL A 6 20.78 18.53 13.55
C VAL A 6 19.86 17.32 13.29
N ILE A 7 18.56 17.54 13.17
CA ILE A 7 17.53 16.50 13.06
C ILE A 7 17.42 15.83 11.67
N PRO A 8 17.61 16.51 10.50
CA PRO A 8 17.26 15.91 9.21
C PRO A 8 18.12 14.72 8.76
N GLY A 9 19.39 14.68 9.20
CA GLY A 9 20.35 13.65 8.78
C GLY A 9 20.31 12.34 9.57
N TYR A 10 19.33 12.14 10.47
CA TYR A 10 19.24 10.93 11.29
C TYR A 10 17.85 10.31 11.35
N CYS A 11 16.83 10.95 10.77
CA CYS A 11 15.48 10.41 10.78
C CYS A 11 15.40 9.23 9.81
N GLN A 12 15.29 8.02 10.35
CA GLN A 12 15.07 6.78 9.57
C GLN A 12 13.58 6.45 9.45
N ASN A 13 12.81 6.76 10.50
CA ASN A 13 11.38 6.48 10.57
C ASN A 13 10.61 7.79 10.63
N LEU A 14 9.82 8.07 9.59
CA LEU A 14 8.97 9.25 9.49
C LEU A 14 7.50 8.83 9.53
N SER A 15 6.76 9.35 10.51
CA SER A 15 5.30 9.20 10.57
C SER A 15 4.64 10.56 10.43
N ILE A 16 3.71 10.67 9.49
CA ILE A 16 2.97 11.89 9.18
C ILE A 16 1.50 11.62 9.41
N TYR A 17 0.86 12.42 10.25
CA TYR A 17 -0.58 12.37 10.49
C TYR A 17 -1.20 13.66 9.97
N SER A 18 -1.74 13.59 8.76
CA SER A 18 -2.55 14.66 8.19
C SER A 18 -4.00 14.38 8.57
N GLY A 19 -4.57 15.19 9.45
CA GLY A 19 -6.02 15.14 9.73
C GLY A 19 -6.86 15.47 8.49
N TYR A 20 -8.17 15.65 8.67
CA TYR A 20 -9.02 16.11 7.57
C TYR A 20 -8.60 17.51 7.10
N PRO A 21 -8.65 17.80 5.78
CA PRO A 21 -8.11 19.04 5.25
C PRO A 21 -8.93 20.23 5.76
N SER A 22 -8.29 21.12 6.49
CA SER A 22 -8.62 22.55 6.56
C SER A 22 -7.64 23.35 5.68
N ASP A 23 -7.99 24.59 5.33
CA ASP A 23 -7.11 25.48 4.55
C ASP A 23 -5.74 25.63 5.25
N ASP A 24 -5.73 25.91 6.56
CA ASP A 24 -4.50 26.02 7.37
C ASP A 24 -3.66 24.73 7.37
N SER A 25 -4.32 23.56 7.40
CA SER A 25 -3.62 22.26 7.38
C SER A 25 -2.99 21.96 6.02
N SER A 26 -3.63 22.44 4.94
CA SER A 26 -3.16 22.24 3.57
C SER A 26 -1.90 23.06 3.29
N GLU A 27 -1.88 24.32 3.74
CA GLU A 27 -0.69 25.16 3.66
C GLU A 27 0.48 24.61 4.49
N ALA A 28 0.20 24.16 5.72
CA ALA A 28 1.21 23.55 6.57
C ALA A 28 1.82 22.28 5.94
N LEU A 29 0.97 21.42 5.34
CA LEU A 29 1.42 20.20 4.67
C LEU A 29 2.23 20.52 3.40
N ALA A 30 1.82 21.53 2.63
CA ALA A 30 2.58 22.00 1.46
C ALA A 30 3.93 22.61 1.87
N TYR A 31 3.98 23.37 2.98
CA TYR A 31 5.23 23.88 3.53
C TYR A 31 6.13 22.73 3.97
N PHE A 32 5.59 21.75 4.70
CA PHE A 32 6.33 20.56 5.11
C PHE A 32 6.90 19.80 3.90
N ALA A 33 6.07 19.55 2.89
CA ALA A 33 6.47 18.85 1.67
C ALA A 33 7.61 19.56 0.93
N ASN A 34 7.55 20.89 0.78
CA ASN A 34 8.54 21.62 -0.01
C ASN A 34 9.83 21.96 0.77
N ASN A 35 9.76 22.11 2.09
CA ASN A 35 10.88 22.65 2.87
C ASN A 35 11.54 21.61 3.78
N LEU A 36 10.78 20.61 4.25
CA LEU A 36 11.27 19.63 5.22
C LEU A 36 11.56 18.27 4.58
N VAL A 37 10.65 17.74 3.77
CA VAL A 37 10.83 16.43 3.10
C VAL A 37 12.16 16.34 2.33
N PRO A 38 12.62 17.35 1.58
CA PRO A 38 13.88 17.29 0.85
C PRO A 38 15.13 17.17 1.73
N LEU A 39 15.01 17.50 3.03
CA LEU A 39 16.10 17.42 3.99
C LEU A 39 16.19 16.05 4.68
N LEU A 40 15.15 15.22 4.57
CA LEU A 40 15.00 13.94 5.28
C LEU A 40 15.56 12.76 4.47
N THR A 41 16.81 12.85 4.01
CA THR A 41 17.40 11.91 3.04
C THR A 41 17.68 10.52 3.59
N GLU A 42 17.69 10.35 4.91
CA GLU A 42 18.02 9.10 5.60
C GLU A 42 16.80 8.25 5.95
N VAL A 43 15.60 8.68 5.58
CA VAL A 43 14.36 7.95 5.86
C VAL A 43 14.32 6.65 5.06
N ASP A 44 14.15 5.53 5.78
CA ASP A 44 13.92 4.20 5.22
C ASP A 44 12.45 3.76 5.34
N THR A 45 11.71 4.35 6.28
CA THR A 45 10.33 4.00 6.61
C THR A 45 9.47 5.25 6.67
N LEU A 46 8.42 5.29 5.85
CA LEU A 46 7.41 6.35 5.82
C LEU A 46 6.03 5.77 6.12
N ASP A 47 5.42 6.22 7.22
CA ASP A 47 4.00 6.00 7.53
C ASP A 47 3.24 7.31 7.30
N PHE A 48 2.43 7.37 6.26
CA PHE A 48 1.55 8.51 5.99
C PHE A 48 0.10 8.14 6.30
N ASN A 49 -0.45 8.80 7.30
CA ASN A 49 -1.84 8.65 7.70
C ASN A 49 -2.60 9.94 7.40
N GLY A 50 -3.50 9.89 6.42
CA GLY A 50 -4.28 11.04 6.02
C GLY A 50 -4.97 10.84 4.67
N PRO A 51 -5.78 11.82 4.25
CA PRO A 51 -6.43 11.79 2.95
C PRO A 51 -5.39 11.93 1.81
N LEU A 52 -5.57 11.16 0.75
CA LEU A 52 -4.91 11.28 -0.55
C LEU A 52 -6.00 11.39 -1.61
N SER A 53 -6.39 12.63 -1.95
CA SER A 53 -7.47 12.90 -2.91
C SER A 53 -7.04 12.57 -4.35
N ALA A 54 -7.98 12.32 -5.27
CA ALA A 54 -7.63 12.13 -6.68
C ALA A 54 -7.10 13.41 -7.37
N ILE A 55 -7.12 14.56 -6.68
CA ILE A 55 -6.80 15.86 -7.25
C ILE A 55 -5.28 16.03 -7.31
N LEU A 56 -4.77 16.20 -8.54
CA LEU A 56 -3.39 16.57 -8.80
C LEU A 56 -3.08 17.93 -8.15
N GLY A 57 -2.05 17.98 -7.30
CA GLY A 57 -1.66 19.19 -6.57
C GLY A 57 -2.14 19.23 -5.12
N ASP A 58 -2.86 18.20 -4.65
CA ASP A 58 -3.11 18.01 -3.21
C ASP A 58 -1.77 17.96 -2.44
N PRO A 59 -1.61 18.75 -1.36
CA PRO A 59 -0.39 18.76 -0.56
C PRO A 59 0.04 17.38 -0.06
N SER A 60 -0.90 16.45 0.12
CA SER A 60 -0.64 15.08 0.54
C SER A 60 0.09 14.29 -0.56
N TRP A 61 -0.24 14.49 -1.84
CA TRP A 61 0.53 13.92 -2.95
C TRP A 61 1.90 14.56 -3.10
N LEU A 62 1.99 15.86 -2.81
CA LEU A 62 3.26 16.57 -2.87
C LEU A 62 4.27 15.97 -1.88
N VAL A 63 3.83 15.58 -0.67
CA VAL A 63 4.69 14.85 0.28
C VAL A 63 5.25 13.57 -0.34
N LEU A 64 4.41 12.75 -0.99
CA LEU A 64 4.85 11.49 -1.59
C LEU A 64 5.77 11.68 -2.79
N GLN A 65 5.51 12.70 -3.62
CA GLN A 65 6.39 13.06 -4.74
C GLN A 65 7.76 13.51 -4.25
N GLN A 66 7.79 14.37 -3.23
CA GLN A 66 9.03 14.85 -2.62
C GLN A 66 9.77 13.70 -1.93
N ALA A 67 9.07 12.80 -1.25
CA ALA A 67 9.67 11.61 -0.63
C ALA A 67 10.32 10.71 -1.68
N ALA A 68 9.62 10.41 -2.78
CA ALA A 68 10.17 9.60 -3.88
C ALA A 68 11.42 10.21 -4.50
N GLN A 69 11.50 11.54 -4.56
CA GLN A 69 12.63 12.25 -5.14
C GLN A 69 13.83 12.38 -4.18
N HIS A 70 13.57 12.58 -2.89
CA HIS A 70 14.59 12.99 -1.92
C HIS A 70 14.93 11.95 -0.85
N MET A 71 14.17 10.85 -0.73
CA MET A 71 14.41 9.76 0.21
C MET A 71 14.89 8.51 -0.56
N PRO A 72 16.15 8.47 -1.02
CA PRO A 72 16.65 7.37 -1.85
C PRO A 72 16.72 6.02 -1.12
N LYS A 73 16.64 6.03 0.21
CA LYS A 73 16.70 4.85 1.09
C LYS A 73 15.31 4.30 1.46
N LEU A 74 14.24 4.95 1.02
CA LEU A 74 12.88 4.57 1.41
C LEU A 74 12.54 3.15 0.95
N ALA A 75 12.59 2.21 1.89
CA ALA A 75 12.35 0.79 1.69
C ALA A 75 10.94 0.37 2.10
N HIS A 76 10.32 1.08 3.06
CA HIS A 76 9.00 0.77 3.60
C HIS A 76 8.07 1.97 3.50
N LEU A 77 6.94 1.78 2.83
CA LEU A 77 5.89 2.80 2.70
C LEU A 77 4.56 2.23 3.20
N GLU A 78 4.00 2.85 4.23
CA GLU A 78 2.64 2.61 4.70
C GLU A 78 1.79 3.84 4.41
N LEU A 79 0.70 3.64 3.68
CA LEU A 79 -0.30 4.69 3.44
C LEU A 79 -1.61 4.25 4.08
N THR A 80 -2.08 5.05 5.03
CA THR A 80 -3.32 4.81 5.76
C THR A 80 -4.30 5.93 5.49
N GLY A 81 -5.41 5.60 4.84
CA GLY A 81 -6.55 6.48 4.69
C GLY A 81 -7.69 6.09 5.62
N HIS A 82 -8.52 7.07 5.93
CA HIS A 82 -9.91 6.78 6.26
C HIS A 82 -10.63 6.25 5.01
N ILE A 83 -11.73 5.54 5.22
CA ILE A 83 -12.42 4.81 4.16
C ILE A 83 -12.88 5.80 3.07
N ASN A 84 -12.50 5.56 1.81
CA ASN A 84 -12.70 6.43 0.64
C ASN A 84 -11.74 7.61 0.50
N ASP A 85 -10.83 7.81 1.45
CA ASP A 85 -9.97 8.98 1.47
C ASP A 85 -8.60 8.71 0.83
N LEU A 86 -8.32 7.49 0.38
CA LEU A 86 -7.03 7.13 -0.22
C LEU A 86 -7.21 6.62 -1.65
N GLU A 87 -7.06 7.53 -2.60
CA GLU A 87 -7.11 7.22 -4.03
C GLU A 87 -5.76 6.68 -4.48
N ILE A 88 -5.67 5.38 -4.78
CA ILE A 88 -4.38 4.71 -5.08
C ILE A 88 -3.85 5.02 -6.48
N PHE A 89 -4.66 5.59 -7.37
CA PHE A 89 -4.35 5.68 -8.80
C PHE A 89 -3.22 6.65 -9.15
N PRO A 90 -3.10 7.83 -8.51
CA PRO A 90 -1.96 8.70 -8.74
C PRO A 90 -0.64 8.03 -8.31
N LEU A 91 -0.65 7.24 -7.22
CA LEU A 91 0.55 6.52 -6.76
C LEU A 91 1.09 5.58 -7.83
N VAL A 92 0.21 4.75 -8.42
CA VAL A 92 0.59 3.74 -9.43
C VAL A 92 1.17 4.37 -10.70
N ASN A 93 0.66 5.55 -11.07
CA ASN A 93 0.97 6.16 -12.36
C ASN A 93 2.05 7.26 -12.31
N GLN A 94 2.26 7.89 -11.16
CA GLN A 94 2.98 9.18 -11.09
C GLN A 94 4.19 9.16 -10.17
N VAL A 95 4.24 8.24 -9.21
CA VAL A 95 5.30 8.21 -8.18
C VAL A 95 6.13 6.94 -8.33
N GLU A 96 7.45 7.11 -8.39
CA GLU A 96 8.39 6.01 -8.55
C GLU A 96 9.38 6.00 -7.39
N PHE A 97 9.25 5.03 -6.50
CA PHE A 97 10.19 4.80 -5.40
C PHE A 97 11.20 3.73 -5.81
N ARG A 98 12.46 4.13 -5.97
CA ARG A 98 13.51 3.25 -6.54
C ARG A 98 14.00 2.15 -5.60
N ALA A 99 13.93 2.38 -4.28
CA ALA A 99 14.43 1.46 -3.25
C ALA A 99 13.30 0.74 -2.51
N LEU A 100 12.05 0.94 -2.89
CA LEU A 100 10.90 0.43 -2.14
C LEU A 100 10.88 -1.10 -2.20
N GLN A 101 10.77 -1.72 -1.03
CA GLN A 101 10.67 -3.17 -0.83
C GLN A 101 9.29 -3.57 -0.31
N THR A 102 8.71 -2.74 0.57
CA THR A 102 7.41 -2.99 1.18
C THR A 102 6.44 -1.86 0.88
N LEU A 103 5.28 -2.21 0.31
CA LEU A 103 4.14 -1.32 0.19
C LEU A 103 2.98 -1.84 1.04
N ARG A 104 2.47 -0.99 1.93
CA ARG A 104 1.28 -1.26 2.71
C ARG A 104 0.21 -0.20 2.47
N LEU A 105 -0.97 -0.63 2.06
CA LEU A 105 -2.12 0.22 1.79
C LEU A 105 -3.25 -0.17 2.75
N SER A 106 -3.73 0.80 3.51
CA SER A 106 -4.86 0.64 4.43
C SER A 106 -5.95 1.66 4.12
N GLY A 107 -7.19 1.21 3.91
CA GLY A 107 -8.33 2.11 3.66
C GLY A 107 -8.39 2.69 2.23
N ALA A 108 -7.62 2.11 1.30
CA ALA A 108 -7.58 2.51 -0.10
C ALA A 108 -8.93 2.34 -0.81
N SER A 109 -9.30 3.31 -1.65
CA SER A 109 -10.47 3.28 -2.52
C SER A 109 -10.08 3.38 -3.98
N GLY A 110 -10.93 2.78 -4.82
CA GLY A 110 -10.83 2.88 -6.27
C GLY A 110 -12.09 3.41 -6.95
N GLU A 111 -12.97 4.09 -6.20
CA GLU A 111 -14.29 4.52 -6.70
C GLU A 111 -14.20 5.65 -7.75
N HIS A 112 -13.19 6.52 -7.67
CA HIS A 112 -13.16 7.76 -8.44
C HIS A 112 -12.19 7.78 -9.64
N GLY A 113 -11.53 6.66 -9.97
CA GLY A 113 -10.57 6.60 -11.06
C GLY A 113 -10.60 5.33 -11.90
N THR A 114 -10.34 5.50 -13.19
CA THR A 114 -10.04 4.42 -14.12
C THR A 114 -8.56 4.07 -14.03
N LEU A 115 -8.24 2.88 -13.52
CA LEU A 115 -6.90 2.33 -13.71
C LEU A 115 -6.73 1.98 -15.18
N GLN A 116 -5.98 2.80 -15.89
CA GLN A 116 -5.24 2.28 -17.05
C GLN A 116 -4.08 1.47 -16.50
N ARG A 117 -3.87 0.27 -17.04
CA ARG A 117 -2.71 -0.57 -16.71
C ARG A 117 -1.47 0.30 -16.92
N PRO A 118 -0.57 0.49 -15.93
CA PRO A 118 0.67 1.19 -16.19
C PRO A 118 1.47 0.36 -17.19
N GLU A 119 1.42 0.72 -18.48
CA GLU A 119 2.00 -0.09 -19.55
C GLU A 119 3.53 -0.13 -19.51
N THR A 120 4.16 0.76 -18.73
CA THR A 120 5.61 1.00 -18.86
C THR A 120 6.43 0.98 -17.55
N LYS A 121 5.83 1.10 -16.36
CA LYS A 121 6.57 1.16 -15.09
C LYS A 121 6.15 0.08 -14.11
N LYS A 122 7.05 -0.88 -13.89
CA LYS A 122 6.90 -1.88 -12.82
C LYS A 122 7.49 -1.34 -11.53
N ALA A 123 6.81 -1.59 -10.41
CA ALA A 123 7.35 -1.25 -9.10
C ALA A 123 8.46 -2.22 -8.68
N THR A 124 9.36 -1.76 -7.81
CA THR A 124 10.50 -2.54 -7.29
C THR A 124 10.15 -3.36 -6.04
N PHE A 125 9.05 -3.04 -5.36
CA PHE A 125 8.67 -3.72 -4.12
C PHE A 125 8.31 -5.18 -4.39
N ASP A 126 8.59 -6.04 -3.42
CA ASP A 126 8.26 -7.48 -3.48
C ASP A 126 7.32 -7.90 -2.35
N GLN A 127 7.04 -7.01 -1.39
CA GLN A 127 6.08 -7.21 -0.32
C GLN A 127 4.90 -6.25 -0.45
N LEU A 128 3.69 -6.81 -0.55
CA LEU A 128 2.45 -6.05 -0.67
C LEU A 128 1.48 -6.43 0.44
N SER A 129 1.04 -5.43 1.21
CA SER A 129 0.01 -5.59 2.24
C SER A 129 -1.19 -4.69 1.93
N LEU A 130 -2.35 -5.30 1.76
CA LEU A 130 -3.60 -4.66 1.41
C LEU A 130 -4.62 -4.85 2.53
N VAL A 131 -5.05 -3.75 3.15
CA VAL A 131 -5.92 -3.77 4.32
C VAL A 131 -7.13 -2.88 4.08
N ASN A 132 -8.33 -3.39 4.34
CA ASN A 132 -9.57 -2.62 4.28
C ASN A 132 -9.75 -1.85 2.95
N LEU A 133 -9.53 -2.54 1.83
CA LEU A 133 -9.65 -1.94 0.51
C LEU A 133 -11.11 -1.85 0.06
N ARG A 134 -11.42 -0.79 -0.69
CA ARG A 134 -12.65 -0.62 -1.47
C ARG A 134 -12.33 -0.46 -2.95
N VAL A 135 -11.85 -1.55 -3.54
CA VAL A 135 -11.44 -1.60 -4.95
C VAL A 135 -12.21 -2.70 -5.68
N LYS A 136 -12.41 -2.53 -6.98
CA LYS A 136 -12.98 -3.57 -7.86
C LYS A 136 -11.92 -4.65 -8.16
N ALA A 137 -12.36 -5.85 -8.54
CA ALA A 137 -11.49 -6.99 -8.85
C ALA A 137 -10.33 -6.64 -9.82
N HIS A 138 -10.64 -5.96 -10.93
CA HIS A 138 -9.61 -5.56 -11.90
C HIS A 138 -8.59 -4.56 -11.33
N GLN A 139 -8.98 -3.74 -10.35
CA GLN A 139 -8.09 -2.77 -9.71
C GLN A 139 -7.16 -3.47 -8.72
N LEU A 140 -7.67 -4.45 -7.97
CA LEU A 140 -6.87 -5.33 -7.15
C LEU A 140 -5.84 -6.10 -7.99
N GLU A 141 -6.28 -6.66 -9.13
CA GLU A 141 -5.39 -7.37 -10.04
C GLU A 141 -4.25 -6.48 -10.54
N ILE A 142 -4.52 -5.20 -10.82
CA ILE A 142 -3.47 -4.24 -11.20
C ILE A 142 -2.47 -4.01 -10.06
N LEU A 143 -2.94 -3.83 -8.82
CA LEU A 143 -2.05 -3.68 -7.66
C LEU A 143 -1.15 -4.92 -7.45
N ILE A 144 -1.74 -6.12 -7.52
CA ILE A 144 -1.01 -7.39 -7.40
C ILE A 144 0.04 -7.53 -8.52
N ASN A 145 -0.30 -7.09 -9.73
CA ASN A 145 0.55 -7.24 -10.91
C ASN A 145 1.50 -6.08 -11.17
N TRP A 146 1.43 -5.01 -10.37
CA TRP A 146 2.27 -3.83 -10.47
C TRP A 146 3.77 -4.14 -10.28
N PRO A 147 4.19 -4.87 -9.23
CA PRO A 147 5.56 -5.32 -9.15
C PRO A 147 5.84 -6.47 -10.13
N SER A 148 7.10 -6.60 -10.54
CA SER A 148 7.51 -7.73 -11.41
C SER A 148 7.48 -9.08 -10.70
N MET A 149 7.69 -9.08 -9.38
CA MET A 149 7.77 -10.25 -8.54
C MET A 149 7.19 -9.90 -7.18
N LEU A 150 6.42 -10.82 -6.59
CA LEU A 150 6.00 -10.75 -5.20
C LEU A 150 6.57 -11.93 -4.44
N THR A 151 7.15 -11.67 -3.27
CA THR A 151 7.59 -12.66 -2.29
C THR A 151 6.59 -12.77 -1.14
N THR A 152 5.95 -11.67 -0.77
CA THR A 152 4.96 -11.61 0.32
C THR A 152 3.70 -10.90 -0.13
N PHE A 153 2.56 -11.54 0.09
CA PHE A 153 1.24 -10.96 -0.12
C PHE A 153 0.38 -11.09 1.14
N VAL A 154 -0.13 -9.97 1.63
CA VAL A 154 -1.08 -9.90 2.75
C VAL A 154 -2.34 -9.20 2.30
N PHE A 155 -3.50 -9.82 2.53
CA PHE A 155 -4.81 -9.28 2.25
C PHE A 155 -5.70 -9.40 3.49
N ASP A 156 -6.23 -8.29 4.00
CA ASP A 156 -7.11 -8.27 5.19
C ASP A 156 -8.34 -7.39 4.92
N GLU A 157 -9.50 -8.01 4.72
CA GLU A 157 -10.75 -7.32 4.44
C GLU A 157 -11.52 -7.02 5.74
N PHE A 158 -11.74 -5.74 6.06
CA PHE A 158 -12.48 -5.37 7.26
C PHE A 158 -14.00 -5.41 6.99
N LYS A 159 -14.70 -6.34 7.66
CA LYS A 159 -16.14 -6.68 7.52
C LYS A 159 -17.19 -5.55 7.66
N ARG A 160 -16.82 -4.27 7.82
CA ARG A 160 -17.82 -3.20 8.06
C ARG A 160 -18.48 -2.62 6.82
N SER A 161 -17.97 -2.84 5.60
CA SER A 161 -18.73 -2.47 4.39
C SER A 161 -19.50 -3.67 3.86
N GLN A 162 -20.78 -3.77 4.20
CA GLN A 162 -21.73 -4.65 3.52
C GLN A 162 -22.06 -4.17 2.08
N SER A 163 -21.36 -3.18 1.57
CA SER A 163 -21.73 -2.48 0.36
C SER A 163 -20.47 -2.11 -0.42
N HIS A 164 -20.33 -2.74 -1.59
CA HIS A 164 -19.65 -2.26 -2.81
C HIS A 164 -18.38 -2.98 -3.29
N SER A 165 -17.60 -3.69 -2.46
CA SER A 165 -16.74 -4.76 -2.97
C SER A 165 -17.58 -6.03 -3.05
N GLY A 166 -17.85 -6.54 -4.26
CA GLY A 166 -18.29 -7.93 -4.38
C GLY A 166 -17.29 -8.78 -3.60
N GLN A 167 -17.75 -9.54 -2.61
CA GLN A 167 -16.88 -10.33 -1.75
C GLN A 167 -15.99 -11.19 -2.63
N LEU A 168 -14.70 -10.85 -2.71
CA LEU A 168 -13.76 -11.58 -3.55
C LEU A 168 -13.60 -12.97 -2.97
N ALA A 169 -13.84 -13.98 -3.80
CA ALA A 169 -13.68 -15.35 -3.37
C ALA A 169 -12.19 -15.67 -3.26
N LEU A 170 -11.81 -16.51 -2.30
CA LEU A 170 -10.42 -16.96 -2.14
C LEU A 170 -9.81 -17.51 -3.45
N PRO A 171 -10.52 -18.33 -4.25
CA PRO A 171 -10.01 -18.78 -5.55
C PRO A 171 -9.68 -17.64 -6.53
N GLU A 172 -10.43 -16.54 -6.50
CA GLU A 172 -10.19 -15.38 -7.36
C GLU A 172 -8.89 -14.67 -6.96
N ILE A 173 -8.65 -14.50 -5.65
CA ILE A 173 -7.41 -13.92 -5.13
C ILE A 173 -6.22 -14.79 -5.52
N LEU A 174 -6.30 -16.11 -5.32
CA LEU A 174 -5.24 -17.03 -5.72
C LEU A 174 -4.98 -17.00 -7.23
N GLN A 175 -6.03 -16.94 -8.04
CA GLN A 175 -5.92 -16.83 -9.49
C GLN A 175 -5.15 -15.57 -9.90
N MET A 176 -5.39 -14.42 -9.26
CA MET A 176 -4.64 -13.19 -9.50
C MET A 176 -3.16 -13.33 -9.10
N LEU A 177 -2.87 -14.09 -8.05
CA LEU A 177 -1.50 -14.33 -7.56
C LEU A 177 -0.69 -15.32 -8.40
N ARG A 178 -1.32 -16.10 -9.29
CA ARG A 178 -0.64 -17.13 -10.10
C ARG A 178 0.52 -16.60 -10.95
N LYS A 179 0.52 -15.32 -11.32
CA LYS A 179 1.65 -14.69 -12.02
C LYS A 179 2.96 -14.76 -11.22
N HIS A 180 2.85 -14.80 -9.89
CA HIS A 180 3.96 -14.80 -8.95
C HIS A 180 4.16 -16.18 -8.30
N LYS A 181 3.62 -17.26 -8.88
CA LYS A 181 3.64 -18.61 -8.30
C LYS A 181 5.06 -19.17 -8.04
N GLU A 182 6.06 -18.68 -8.76
CA GLU A 182 7.46 -19.10 -8.64
C GLU A 182 8.25 -18.24 -7.63
N THR A 183 7.67 -17.12 -7.16
CA THR A 183 8.36 -16.17 -6.26
C THR A 183 7.65 -15.97 -4.93
N LEU A 184 6.34 -16.17 -4.87
CA LEU A 184 5.55 -15.99 -3.65
C LEU A 184 5.89 -17.05 -2.61
N LYS A 185 6.48 -16.58 -1.51
CA LYS A 185 6.83 -17.38 -0.33
C LYS A 185 5.76 -17.31 0.74
N ILE A 186 5.12 -16.16 0.89
CA ILE A 186 4.19 -15.89 1.98
C ILE A 186 2.87 -15.36 1.41
N ILE A 187 1.77 -16.05 1.70
CA ILE A 187 0.41 -15.62 1.39
C ILE A 187 -0.40 -15.58 2.69
N LYS A 188 -0.87 -14.41 3.09
CA LYS A 188 -1.76 -14.24 4.25
C LYS A 188 -3.07 -13.60 3.82
N ILE A 189 -4.16 -14.35 3.87
CA ILE A 189 -5.50 -13.89 3.52
C ILE A 189 -6.38 -13.96 4.77
N CYS A 190 -6.79 -12.81 5.25
CA CYS A 190 -7.26 -12.61 6.60
C CYS A 190 -8.63 -11.93 6.57
N SER A 191 -9.49 -12.28 7.52
CA SER A 191 -10.84 -11.76 7.65
C SER A 191 -11.75 -11.96 6.42
N MET A 192 -11.66 -13.10 5.72
CA MET A 192 -12.53 -13.35 4.55
C MET A 192 -14.02 -13.30 4.93
N GLY A 193 -14.82 -12.70 4.04
CA GLY A 193 -16.28 -12.68 4.14
C GLY A 193 -16.88 -14.07 4.39
N ALA A 194 -17.98 -14.15 5.13
CA ALA A 194 -18.55 -15.40 5.67
C ALA A 194 -19.11 -16.38 4.63
N ARG A 195 -18.91 -16.16 3.32
CA ARG A 195 -19.63 -16.86 2.25
C ARG A 195 -18.76 -17.68 1.30
N VAL A 196 -17.46 -17.83 1.53
CA VAL A 196 -16.63 -18.68 0.65
C VAL A 196 -16.86 -20.16 1.02
N PRO A 197 -17.51 -20.97 0.15
CA PRO A 197 -17.50 -22.41 0.31
C PRO A 197 -16.05 -22.87 0.18
N ILE A 198 -15.53 -23.58 1.19
CA ILE A 198 -14.21 -24.24 1.09
C ILE A 198 -14.32 -25.52 0.24
N GLU A 199 -15.49 -25.78 -0.35
CA GLU A 199 -15.79 -27.03 -1.06
C GLU A 199 -15.11 -27.13 -2.43
N ASP A 200 -14.69 -26.01 -3.02
CA ASP A 200 -13.72 -26.03 -4.11
C ASP A 200 -12.31 -26.12 -3.52
N SER A 201 -11.62 -27.22 -3.80
CA SER A 201 -10.27 -27.48 -3.32
C SER A 201 -9.36 -26.29 -3.60
N LEU A 202 -8.81 -25.68 -2.54
CA LEU A 202 -7.80 -24.65 -2.66
C LEU A 202 -6.53 -25.23 -3.28
N ASP A 203 -6.42 -25.17 -4.61
CA ASP A 203 -5.22 -25.65 -5.29
C ASP A 203 -4.10 -24.61 -5.19
N THR A 204 -3.13 -24.92 -4.34
CA THR A 204 -1.89 -24.14 -4.17
C THR A 204 -0.67 -24.89 -4.71
N SER A 205 -0.88 -26.04 -5.38
CA SER A 205 0.22 -26.87 -5.90
C SER A 205 1.09 -26.16 -6.94
N ASP A 206 0.51 -25.18 -7.64
CA ASP A 206 1.20 -24.33 -8.60
C ASP A 206 2.23 -23.37 -7.95
N PHE A 207 2.10 -23.08 -6.65
CA PHE A 207 2.96 -22.13 -5.94
C PHE A 207 4.24 -22.81 -5.43
N THR A 208 5.18 -23.03 -6.34
CA THR A 208 6.43 -23.79 -6.08
C THR A 208 7.36 -23.20 -5.02
N ALA A 209 7.26 -21.89 -4.73
CA ALA A 209 8.08 -21.22 -3.73
C ALA A 209 7.38 -20.98 -2.38
N LEU A 210 6.13 -21.46 -2.23
CA LEU A 210 5.30 -21.15 -1.07
C LEU A 210 5.83 -21.82 0.21
N GLU A 211 6.19 -21.00 1.19
CA GLU A 211 6.69 -21.40 2.51
C GLU A 211 5.61 -21.23 3.59
N GLU A 212 4.76 -20.20 3.48
CA GLU A 212 3.70 -19.89 4.44
C GLU A 212 2.38 -19.55 3.74
N LEU A 213 1.31 -20.28 4.09
CA LEU A 213 -0.07 -19.97 3.71
C LEU A 213 -0.93 -19.79 4.96
N THR A 214 -1.44 -18.59 5.17
CA THR A 214 -2.42 -18.28 6.23
C THR A 214 -3.75 -17.91 5.58
N VAL A 215 -4.81 -18.65 5.94
CA VAL A 215 -6.19 -18.32 5.55
C VAL A 215 -7.05 -18.23 6.80
N SER A 216 -7.62 -17.07 7.09
CA SER A 216 -8.47 -16.86 8.27
C SER A 216 -9.86 -16.35 7.91
N ARG A 217 -10.88 -17.06 8.40
CA ARG A 217 -12.30 -16.65 8.37
C ARG A 217 -12.67 -15.70 9.52
N ALA A 218 -11.91 -15.77 10.61
CA ALA A 218 -12.12 -14.94 11.79
C ALA A 218 -11.49 -13.57 11.58
N PHE A 219 -11.96 -12.58 12.34
CA PHE A 219 -11.36 -11.25 12.41
C PHE A 219 -10.00 -11.33 13.13
N ARG A 220 -9.01 -11.95 12.50
CA ARG A 220 -7.63 -11.93 12.94
C ARG A 220 -6.86 -11.08 11.96
N ARG A 221 -6.47 -9.88 12.41
CA ARG A 221 -5.60 -9.01 11.63
C ARG A 221 -4.29 -9.72 11.37
N CYS A 222 -3.89 -9.78 10.11
CA CYS A 222 -2.56 -10.22 9.76
C CYS A 222 -1.64 -9.02 9.84
N ARG A 223 -0.77 -9.00 10.84
CA ARG A 223 0.37 -8.08 10.80
C ARG A 223 1.45 -8.75 9.95
N PRO A 224 2.00 -8.08 8.93
CA PRO A 224 3.29 -8.50 8.42
C PRO A 224 4.26 -8.47 9.60
N GLY A 225 5.01 -9.55 9.80
CA GLY A 225 6.13 -9.52 10.72
C GLY A 225 7.14 -8.56 10.10
N ILE A 226 7.29 -7.36 10.65
CA ILE A 226 8.51 -6.58 10.43
C ILE A 226 9.61 -7.47 11.01
N PRO A 227 10.61 -7.91 10.24
CA PRO A 227 11.75 -8.61 10.80
C PRO A 227 12.34 -7.72 11.88
N ARG A 228 12.32 -8.19 13.13
CA ARG A 228 13.16 -7.60 14.16
C ARG A 228 14.51 -8.27 13.97
N ASP A 229 15.44 -7.54 13.35
CA ASP A 229 16.85 -7.81 13.57
C ASP A 229 17.20 -7.55 15.05
#